data_AF-A0A6N7EIK0-F1
#
_entry.id   AF-A0A6N7EIK0-F1
#
_cell.length_a   1.000
_cell.length_b   1.000
_cell.length_c   1.000
_cell.angle_alpha   90.00
_cell.angle_beta   90.00
_cell.angle_gamma   90.00
#
_symmetry.space_group_name_H-M   'P 1'
#
loop_
_entity.id
_entity.type
_entity.pdbx_description
1 polymer ?
#
loop_
_entity_poly.entity_id
_entity_poly.type
_entity_poly.pdbx_seq_one_letter_code
_entity_poly.pdbx_strand_id
1 'polypeptide(L)'
;MAAERQGVSRRLMELVNVRASQLNGCARCLDEHIPRALEAGETIQRIGVLPAWRETRLFDEVERAALEITESVTQDSGHLADDDRRRLREVLGDERFSLVAWIAITINSYNRVSILSGHQPRHRD
;
A
#
# COMPACT_ATOMS: atom_id res chain seq x y z
N MET A 1 6.57 14.48 -0.24
CA MET A 1 6.91 15.78 -0.86
C MET A 1 6.05 16.16 -2.07
N ALA A 2 5.90 15.36 -3.14
CA ALA A 2 4.95 15.65 -4.24
C ALA A 2 3.55 15.03 -3.99
N ALA A 3 3.49 13.77 -3.59
CA ALA A 3 2.24 13.06 -3.28
C ALA A 3 1.45 13.66 -2.10
N GLU A 4 2.14 14.15 -1.07
CA GLU A 4 1.51 14.82 0.09
C GLU A 4 0.83 16.13 -0.30
N ARG A 5 1.36 16.85 -1.30
CA ARG A 5 0.75 18.08 -1.82
C ARG A 5 -0.49 17.81 -2.67
N GLN A 6 -0.62 16.60 -3.20
CA GLN A 6 -1.74 16.14 -4.03
C GLN A 6 -2.67 15.15 -3.30
N GLY A 7 -2.69 15.20 -1.96
CA GLY A 7 -3.72 14.55 -1.17
C GLY A 7 -3.52 13.06 -0.89
N VAL A 8 -2.30 12.50 -1.05
CA VAL A 8 -1.94 11.21 -0.47
C VAL A 8 -1.11 11.45 0.79
N SER A 9 -1.70 11.20 1.95
CA SER A 9 -1.00 11.34 3.23
C SER A 9 0.15 10.33 3.35
N ARG A 10 1.15 10.66 4.17
CA ARG A 10 2.24 9.74 4.51
C ARG A 10 1.70 8.41 5.04
N ARG A 11 0.65 8.46 5.86
CA ARG A 11 -0.03 7.30 6.42
C ARG A 11 -0.60 6.38 5.32
N LEU A 12 -1.32 6.94 4.35
CA LEU A 12 -1.89 6.18 3.23
C LEU A 12 -0.81 5.57 2.34
N MET A 13 0.27 6.32 2.07
CA MET A 13 1.43 5.81 1.34
C MET A 13 2.06 4.59 2.03
N GLU A 14 2.28 4.68 3.34
CA GLU A 14 2.88 3.55 4.07
C GLU A 14 1.90 2.38 4.23
N LEU A 15 0.59 2.63 4.31
CA LEU A 15 -0.43 1.58 4.27
C LEU A 15 -0.37 0.76 2.97
N VAL A 16 -0.26 1.44 1.82
CA VAL A 16 -0.05 0.81 0.50
C VAL A 16 1.25 0.02 0.48
N ASN A 17 2.35 0.61 0.96
CA ASN A 17 3.65 -0.05 0.97
C ASN A 17 3.66 -1.33 1.80
N VAL A 18 3.05 -1.28 2.99
CA VAL A 18 2.92 -2.46 3.87
C VAL A 18 2.07 -3.53 3.19
N ARG A 19 0.91 -3.18 2.62
CA ARG A 19 0.04 -4.18 2.00
C ARG A 19 0.71 -4.88 0.81
N ALA A 20 1.32 -4.12 -0.10
CA ALA A 20 2.06 -4.70 -1.22
C ALA A 20 3.21 -5.60 -0.74
N SER A 21 3.96 -5.16 0.28
CA SER A 21 5.07 -5.93 0.84
C SER A 21 4.62 -7.22 1.55
N GLN A 22 3.44 -7.22 2.18
CA GLN A 22 2.82 -8.42 2.77
C GLN A 22 2.50 -9.45 1.69
N LEU A 23 1.89 -9.01 0.58
CA LEU A 23 1.50 -9.89 -0.54
C LEU A 23 2.72 -10.46 -1.27
N ASN A 24 3.76 -9.64 -1.47
CA ASN A 24 5.01 -10.09 -2.09
C ASN A 24 5.91 -10.90 -1.15
N GLY A 25 5.65 -10.92 0.17
CA GLY A 25 6.52 -11.56 1.15
C GLY A 25 7.90 -10.88 1.31
N CYS A 26 8.01 -9.56 1.08
CA CYS A 26 9.28 -8.84 1.23
C CYS A 26 9.57 -8.52 2.72
N ALA A 27 10.27 -9.43 3.40
CA ALA A 27 10.59 -9.28 4.84
C ALA A 27 11.33 -7.97 5.17
N ARG A 28 12.35 -7.60 4.39
CA ARG A 28 13.11 -6.36 4.59
C ARG A 28 12.26 -5.11 4.36
N CYS A 29 11.36 -5.15 3.39
CA CYS A 29 10.45 -4.04 3.12
C CYS A 29 9.43 -3.89 4.26
N LEU A 30 8.93 -4.98 4.83
CA LEU A 30 8.06 -4.94 6.00
C LEU A 30 8.76 -4.36 7.23
N ASP A 31 10.00 -4.78 7.48
CA ASP A 31 10.87 -4.20 8.53
C ASP A 31 11.08 -2.68 8.33
N GLU A 32 11.15 -2.20 7.09
CA GLU A 32 11.30 -0.77 6.82
C GLU A 32 9.98 0.03 6.90
N HIS A 33 8.89 -0.50 6.35
CA HIS A 33 7.66 0.25 6.16
C HIS A 33 6.70 0.19 7.35
N ILE A 34 6.70 -0.89 8.15
CA ILE A 34 5.86 -0.95 9.36
C ILE A 34 6.21 0.17 10.35
N PRO A 35 7.48 0.41 10.73
CA PRO A 35 7.83 1.51 11.64
C PRO A 35 7.45 2.88 11.08
N ARG A 36 7.67 3.10 9.78
CA ARG A 36 7.28 4.35 9.10
C ARG A 36 5.76 4.56 9.09
N ALA A 37 5.00 3.48 8.95
CA ALA A 37 3.54 3.52 9.03
C ALA A 37 3.11 3.95 10.45
N LEU A 38 3.71 3.37 11.49
CA LEU A 38 3.45 3.72 12.88
C LEU A 38 3.81 5.18 13.18
N GLU A 39 4.97 5.66 12.73
CA GLU A 39 5.38 7.06 12.81
C GLU A 39 4.39 8.00 12.10
N ALA A 40 3.78 7.53 11.00
CA ALA A 40 2.77 8.27 10.25
C ALA A 40 1.35 8.17 10.83
N GLY A 41 1.17 7.49 11.97
CA GLY A 41 -0.12 7.40 12.68
C GLY A 41 -0.94 6.14 12.37
N GLU A 42 -0.39 5.12 11.72
CA GLU A 42 -0.98 3.79 11.77
C GLU A 42 -0.91 3.18 13.17
N THR A 43 -1.76 2.19 13.43
CA THR A 43 -1.75 1.44 14.68
C THR A 43 -1.35 -0.01 14.45
N ILE A 44 -0.78 -0.65 15.48
CA ILE A 44 -0.46 -2.08 15.46
C ILE A 44 -1.71 -2.91 15.13
N GLN A 45 -2.87 -2.53 15.68
CA GLN A 45 -4.14 -3.19 15.38
C GLN A 45 -4.46 -3.14 13.89
N ARG A 46 -4.39 -1.95 13.27
CA ARG A 46 -4.69 -1.77 11.85
C ARG A 46 -3.71 -2.52 10.95
N ILE A 47 -2.41 -2.49 11.27
CA ILE A 47 -1.40 -3.26 10.54
C ILE A 47 -1.65 -4.77 10.66
N GLY A 48 -1.99 -5.25 11.85
CA GLY A 48 -2.26 -6.67 12.11
C GLY A 48 -3.47 -7.22 11.36
N VAL A 49 -4.52 -6.42 11.21
CA VAL A 49 -5.75 -6.80 10.48
C VAL A 49 -5.74 -6.40 9.00
N LEU A 50 -4.69 -5.72 8.53
CA LEU A 50 -4.55 -5.27 7.15
C LEU A 50 -4.72 -6.39 6.11
N PRO A 51 -4.22 -7.63 6.32
CA PRO A 51 -4.49 -8.72 5.39
C PRO A 51 -5.98 -9.07 5.21
N ALA A 52 -6.81 -8.73 6.20
CA ALA A 52 -8.25 -8.97 6.22
C ALA A 52 -9.05 -7.66 6.13
N TRP A 53 -8.49 -6.61 5.52
CA TRP A 53 -9.07 -5.25 5.51
C TRP A 53 -10.52 -5.18 5.00
N ARG A 54 -10.93 -6.09 4.11
CA ARG A 54 -12.32 -6.14 3.60
C ARG A 54 -13.34 -6.49 4.68
N GLU A 55 -12.94 -7.28 5.67
CA GLU A 55 -13.78 -7.83 6.76
C GLU A 55 -13.93 -6.90 7.97
N THR A 56 -13.42 -5.67 7.87
CA THR A 56 -13.44 -4.71 8.97
C THR A 56 -13.85 -3.32 8.50
N ARG A 57 -14.31 -2.49 9.43
CA ARG A 57 -14.64 -1.07 9.22
C ARG A 57 -13.52 -0.14 9.65
N LEU A 58 -12.36 -0.68 9.99
CA LEU A 58 -11.23 0.11 10.46
C LEU A 58 -10.65 1.01 9.37
N PHE A 59 -10.87 0.70 8.09
CA PHE A 59 -10.36 1.46 6.94
C PHE A 59 -11.47 2.25 6.25
N ASP A 60 -11.21 3.52 5.97
CA ASP A 60 -12.16 4.40 5.28
C ASP A 60 -12.23 4.13 3.77
N GLU A 61 -13.14 4.80 3.06
CA GLU A 61 -13.37 4.55 1.63
C GLU A 61 -12.13 4.85 0.76
N VAL A 62 -11.35 5.89 1.11
CA VAL A 62 -10.12 6.26 0.40
C VAL A 62 -9.04 5.21 0.62
N GLU A 63 -8.89 4.75 1.86
CA GLU A 63 -7.95 3.67 2.22
C GLU A 63 -8.32 2.36 1.53
N ARG A 64 -9.60 1.98 1.52
CA ARG A 64 -10.09 0.79 0.82
C ARG A 64 -9.84 0.87 -0.68
N ALA A 65 -10.16 1.99 -1.31
CA ALA A 65 -9.89 2.20 -2.73
C ALA A 65 -8.38 2.08 -3.04
N ALA A 66 -7.52 2.62 -2.16
CA ALA A 66 -6.09 2.48 -2.34
C ALA A 66 -5.59 1.04 -2.17
N LEU A 67 -6.16 0.29 -1.23
CA LEU A 67 -5.85 -1.13 -1.02
C LEU A 67 -6.30 -2.00 -2.20
N GLU A 68 -7.45 -1.71 -2.81
CA GLU A 68 -7.91 -2.40 -4.03
C GLU A 68 -6.95 -2.18 -5.20
N ILE A 69 -6.53 -0.94 -5.46
CA ILE A 69 -5.51 -0.64 -6.48
C ILE A 69 -4.21 -1.38 -6.18
N THR A 70 -3.79 -1.37 -4.91
CA THR A 70 -2.54 -2.02 -4.46
C THR A 70 -2.57 -3.52 -4.71
N GLU A 71 -3.67 -4.20 -4.36
CA GLU A 71 -3.83 -5.64 -4.59
C GLU A 71 -3.89 -5.98 -6.08
N SER A 72 -4.64 -5.22 -6.88
CA SER A 72 -4.69 -5.40 -8.34
C SER A 72 -3.30 -5.26 -8.98
N VAL A 73 -2.53 -4.23 -8.61
CA VAL A 73 -1.15 -4.05 -9.10
C VAL A 73 -0.24 -5.21 -8.68
N THR A 74 -0.43 -5.75 -7.48
CA THR A 74 0.45 -6.76 -6.90
C THR A 74 0.15 -8.18 -7.39
N GLN A 75 -1.13 -8.54 -7.53
CA GLN A 75 -1.57 -9.92 -7.82
C GLN A 75 -2.05 -10.10 -9.27
N ASP A 76 -2.65 -9.08 -9.86
CA ASP A 76 -3.33 -9.15 -11.16
C ASP A 76 -2.66 -8.28 -12.23
N SER A 77 -1.38 -7.93 -12.03
CA SER A 77 -0.59 -7.08 -12.94
C SER A 77 -1.27 -5.72 -13.26
N GLY A 78 -2.07 -5.20 -12.33
CA GLY A 78 -2.79 -3.93 -12.47
C GLY A 78 -4.07 -4.04 -13.30
N HIS A 79 -4.56 -5.24 -13.59
CA HIS A 79 -5.84 -5.41 -14.26
C HIS A 79 -7.00 -5.04 -13.33
N LEU A 80 -7.84 -4.12 -13.78
CA LEU A 80 -9.09 -3.71 -13.14
C LEU A 80 -10.18 -3.73 -14.20
N ALA A 81 -11.35 -4.29 -13.86
CA ALA A 81 -12.54 -4.16 -14.68
C ALA A 81 -12.91 -2.67 -14.84
N ASP A 82 -13.54 -2.31 -15.96
CA ASP A 82 -13.89 -0.91 -16.25
C ASP A 82 -14.78 -0.29 -15.17
N ASP A 83 -15.72 -1.07 -14.64
CA ASP A 83 -16.65 -0.65 -13.60
C ASP A 83 -15.92 -0.40 -12.26
N ASP A 84 -15.01 -1.29 -11.86
CA ASP A 84 -14.17 -1.10 -10.67
C ASP A 84 -13.28 0.12 -10.82
N ARG A 85 -12.63 0.27 -11.97
CA ARG A 85 -11.76 1.39 -12.26
C ARG A 85 -12.51 2.72 -12.22
N ARG A 86 -13.75 2.77 -12.72
CA ARG A 86 -14.61 3.95 -12.62
C ARG A 86 -14.99 4.25 -11.17
N ARG A 87 -15.48 3.25 -10.42
CA ARG A 87 -15.82 3.39 -8.99
C ARG A 87 -14.64 3.91 -8.16
N LEU A 88 -13.44 3.36 -8.38
CA LEU A 88 -12.22 3.79 -7.69
C LEU A 88 -11.85 5.25 -8.00
N ARG A 89 -12.06 5.70 -9.25
CA ARG A 89 -11.85 7.10 -9.63
C ARG A 89 -12.90 8.04 -9.05
N GLU A 90 -14.14 7.60 -8.87
CA GLU A 90 -15.17 8.41 -8.19
C GLU A 90 -14.78 8.70 -6.74
N VAL A 91 -14.19 7.72 -6.04
CA VAL A 91 -13.72 7.88 -4.65
C VAL A 91 -12.44 8.71 -4.56
N LEU A 92 -11.47 8.47 -5.43
CA LEU A 92 -10.14 9.05 -5.32
C LEU A 92 -9.96 10.36 -6.11
N GLY A 93 -10.69 10.53 -7.20
CA GLY A 93 -10.33 11.44 -8.29
C GLY A 93 -9.15 10.92 -9.11
N ASP A 94 -8.97 11.47 -10.32
CA ASP A 94 -7.97 10.99 -11.28
C ASP A 94 -6.53 11.14 -10.81
N GLU A 95 -6.22 12.25 -10.14
CA GLU A 95 -4.88 12.54 -9.66
C GLU A 95 -4.46 11.57 -8.53
N ARG A 96 -5.30 11.43 -7.51
CA ARG A 96 -5.02 10.51 -6.39
C ARG A 96 -5.00 9.06 -6.85
N PHE A 97 -5.89 8.66 -7.77
CA PHE A 97 -5.86 7.33 -8.39
C PHE A 97 -4.49 7.06 -9.01
N SER A 98 -4.00 7.99 -9.83
CA SER A 98 -2.71 7.87 -10.51
C SER A 98 -1.54 7.83 -9.54
N LEU A 99 -1.58 8.63 -8.47
CA LEU A 99 -0.57 8.64 -7.42
C LEU A 99 -0.54 7.33 -6.62
N VAL A 100 -1.70 6.78 -6.27
CA VAL A 100 -1.78 5.50 -5.57
C VAL A 100 -1.24 4.38 -6.47
N ALA A 101 -1.63 4.35 -7.75
CA ALA A 101 -1.10 3.38 -8.71
C ALA A 101 0.43 3.49 -8.84
N TRP A 102 0.96 4.72 -8.93
CA TRP A 102 2.39 4.98 -8.95
C TRP A 102 3.10 4.44 -7.71
N ILE A 103 2.57 4.70 -6.51
CA ILE A 103 3.13 4.20 -5.25
C ILE A 103 3.13 2.67 -5.24
N ALA A 104 1.99 2.03 -5.58
CA ALA A 104 1.85 0.58 -5.62
C ALA A 104 2.82 -0.09 -6.61
N ILE A 105 3.00 0.49 -7.81
CA ILE A 105 3.95 0.00 -8.82
C ILE A 105 5.40 0.15 -8.33
N THR A 106 5.70 1.30 -7.71
CA THR A 106 7.05 1.60 -7.19
C THR A 106 7.44 0.63 -6.09
N ILE A 107 6.57 0.40 -5.09
CA ILE A 107 6.87 -0.53 -4.00
C ILE A 107 6.97 -1.98 -4.51
N ASN A 108 6.13 -2.39 -5.47
CA ASN A 108 6.25 -3.72 -6.09
C ASN A 108 7.62 -3.92 -6.77
N SER A 109 8.12 -2.88 -7.43
CA SER A 109 9.45 -2.89 -8.05
C SER A 109 10.55 -3.01 -6.99
N TYR A 110 10.44 -2.23 -5.90
CA TYR A 110 11.38 -2.29 -4.79
C TYR A 110 11.35 -3.64 -4.06
N ASN A 111 10.16 -4.21 -3.83
CA ASN A 111 9.99 -5.54 -3.24
C ASN A 111 10.75 -6.59 -4.04
N ARG A 112 10.59 -6.62 -5.38
CA ARG A 112 11.28 -7.57 -6.26
C ARG A 112 12.80 -7.44 -6.19
N VAL A 113 13.32 -6.22 -6.24
CA VAL A 113 14.77 -5.97 -6.09
C VAL A 113 15.25 -6.42 -4.71
N SER A 114 14.54 -6.07 -3.64
CA SER A 114 14.92 -6.41 -2.27
C SER A 114 14.96 -7.92 -2.03
N ILE A 115 13.93 -8.64 -2.52
CA ILE A 115 13.85 -10.11 -2.46
C ILE A 115 15.02 -10.74 -3.20
N LEU A 116 15.28 -10.33 -4.45
CA LEU A 116 16.39 -10.86 -5.24
C LEU A 116 17.76 -10.55 -4.63
N SER A 117 17.87 -9.47 -3.88
CA SER A 117 19.11 -9.08 -3.21
C SER A 117 19.41 -9.89 -1.94
N GLY A 118 18.43 -10.63 -1.39
CA GLY A 118 18.62 -11.49 -0.21
C GLY A 118 18.86 -10.74 1.11
N HIS A 119 18.58 -9.42 1.17
CA HIS A 119 18.77 -8.63 2.39
C HIS A 119 17.81 -9.09 3.50
N GLN A 120 18.35 -9.43 4.65
CA GLN A 120 17.57 -9.79 5.83
C GLN A 120 17.08 -8.54 6.58
N PRO A 121 15.93 -8.62 7.27
CA PRO A 121 15.51 -7.62 8.26
C PRO A 121 16.62 -7.34 9.27
N ARG A 122 16.68 -6.11 9.78
CA ARG A 122 17.60 -5.78 10.86
C ARG A 122 17.05 -6.33 12.18
N HIS A 123 17.89 -6.96 12.99
CA HIS A 123 17.55 -7.18 14.39
C HIS A 123 17.38 -5.82 15.08
N ARG A 124 16.31 -5.69 15.86
CA ARG A 124 16.07 -4.53 16.72
C ARG A 124 15.98 -5.06 18.14
N ASP A 125 16.88 -4.58 18.97
CA ASP A 125 16.93 -4.89 20.41
C ASP A 125 15.81 -4.14 21.17
#